data_AF-A2E612-F1
#
_entry.id   AF-A2E612-F1
#
_cell.length_a   1.000
_cell.length_b   1.000
_cell.length_c   1.000
_cell.angle_alpha   90.00
_cell.angle_beta   90.00
_cell.angle_gamma   90.00
#
_symmetry.space_group_name_H-M   'P 1'
#
loop_
_entity.id
_entity.type
_entity.pdbx_description
1 polymer ?
#
loop_
_entity_poly.entity_id
_entity_poly.type
_entity_poly.pdbx_seq_one_letter_code
_entity_poly.pdbx_strand_id
1 'polypeptide(L)'
;MSYLCYYPQVQINQLPVPITFPKGVDSFRASIIMFVETLEMEPKQNYTISQLCTRFAFQRRRFYDVVNVLEAAGCCQKTNFDCFTWLGLANVKPHLAQLIRDHELTTSKNDMEELFPTSESITIANLAYQFLLAFLALDKKLLDIKQIALFLSRNNSRFKTTLCKLYQISHILEVVGIIEKTITPGEVLLAERFFPDKPSQNHVFMDVGMLLNGTKKQTASEVYADRWNAFTKVHELPQPMVLPILSPITSPISV
;
A
#
# COMPACT_ATOMS: atom_id res chain seq x y z
N MET A 1 -21.02 5.84 -41.15
CA MET A 1 -20.65 7.02 -40.34
C MET A 1 -19.45 6.63 -39.48
N SER A 2 -18.26 6.98 -39.96
CA SER A 2 -16.99 6.60 -39.36
C SER A 2 -16.57 7.70 -38.39
N TYR A 3 -16.48 7.39 -37.11
CA TYR A 3 -15.98 8.32 -36.10
C TYR A 3 -14.47 8.48 -36.27
N LEU A 4 -14.06 9.57 -36.93
CA LEU A 4 -12.68 10.04 -36.92
C LEU A 4 -12.44 10.73 -35.58
N CYS A 5 -11.82 10.02 -34.63
CA CYS A 5 -11.31 10.64 -33.40
C CYS A 5 -10.15 11.58 -33.76
N TYR A 6 -10.41 12.88 -33.69
CA TYR A 6 -9.40 13.92 -33.80
C TYR A 6 -8.58 13.96 -32.50
N TYR A 7 -7.37 13.39 -32.53
CA TYR A 7 -6.38 13.58 -31.48
C TYR A 7 -5.62 14.87 -31.82
N PRO A 8 -5.65 15.93 -31.00
CA PRO A 8 -4.78 17.07 -31.23
C PRO A 8 -3.33 16.61 -31.03
N GLN A 9 -2.53 16.69 -32.09
CA GLN A 9 -1.09 16.50 -32.00
C GLN A 9 -0.50 17.68 -31.26
N VAL A 10 -0.42 17.58 -29.93
CA VAL A 10 0.47 18.42 -29.15
C VAL A 10 1.88 18.07 -29.60
N GLN A 11 2.59 19.05 -30.14
CA GLN A 11 3.96 18.90 -30.60
C GLN A 11 4.80 18.26 -29.50
N ILE A 12 5.22 17.03 -29.74
CA ILE A 12 6.09 16.26 -28.87
C ILE A 12 7.46 16.93 -28.97
N ASN A 13 7.78 17.83 -28.04
CA ASN A 13 9.14 18.29 -27.87
C ASN A 13 10.01 17.04 -27.65
N GLN A 14 11.00 16.88 -28.53
CA GLN A 14 11.91 15.75 -28.54
C GLN A 14 12.51 15.56 -27.13
N LEU A 15 12.30 14.37 -26.57
CA LEU A 15 12.78 14.02 -25.24
C LEU A 15 14.31 14.04 -25.21
N PRO A 16 14.93 14.57 -24.14
CA PRO A 16 16.38 14.49 -23.96
C PRO A 16 16.82 13.02 -23.85
N VAL A 17 18.05 12.76 -24.31
CA VAL A 17 18.72 11.46 -24.41
C VAL A 17 18.52 10.61 -23.14
N PRO A 18 18.27 9.29 -23.25
CA PRO A 18 18.15 8.41 -22.09
C PRO A 18 19.36 8.53 -21.16
N ILE A 19 19.08 8.72 -19.87
CA ILE A 19 20.10 8.92 -18.84
C ILE A 19 20.84 7.60 -18.62
N THR A 20 22.17 7.60 -18.75
CA THR A 20 23.03 6.46 -18.42
C THR A 20 23.65 6.67 -17.04
N PHE A 21 23.50 5.67 -16.15
CA PHE A 21 24.02 5.75 -14.79
C PHE A 21 25.41 5.11 -14.68
N PRO A 22 26.34 5.68 -13.90
CA PRO A 22 27.60 5.04 -13.56
C PRO A 22 27.38 3.69 -12.86
N LYS A 23 28.23 2.70 -13.16
CA LYS A 23 28.18 1.39 -12.50
C LYS A 23 28.45 1.54 -10.99
N GLY A 24 27.52 1.07 -10.16
CA GLY A 24 27.66 1.04 -8.69
C GLY A 24 26.75 1.99 -7.91
N VAL A 25 25.98 2.84 -8.59
CA VAL A 25 24.94 3.68 -7.97
C VAL A 25 23.62 2.91 -7.94
N ASP A 26 22.82 3.04 -6.87
CA ASP A 26 21.45 2.54 -6.83
C ASP A 26 20.64 3.22 -7.95
N SER A 27 20.52 2.51 -9.07
CA SER A 27 19.86 3.02 -10.27
C SER A 27 18.40 3.35 -10.03
N PHE A 28 17.72 2.64 -9.12
CA PHE A 28 16.32 2.90 -8.83
C PHE A 28 16.15 4.20 -8.06
N ARG A 29 16.93 4.39 -6.99
CA ARG A 29 16.97 5.66 -6.24
C ARG A 29 17.31 6.84 -7.15
N ALA A 30 18.37 6.71 -7.94
CA ALA A 30 18.81 7.77 -8.85
C ALA A 30 17.73 8.12 -9.88
N SER A 31 17.06 7.11 -10.47
CA SER A 31 15.94 7.33 -11.37
C SER A 31 14.78 8.09 -10.72
N ILE A 32 14.44 7.81 -9.45
CA ILE A 32 13.37 8.54 -8.74
C ILE A 32 13.77 10.00 -8.52
N ILE A 33 15.00 10.27 -8.08
CA ILE A 33 15.49 11.64 -7.86
C ILE A 33 15.41 12.43 -9.17
N MET A 34 16.01 11.91 -10.24
CA MET A 34 16.01 12.55 -11.55
C MET A 34 14.59 12.76 -12.08
N PHE A 35 13.71 11.78 -11.90
CA PHE A 35 12.30 11.87 -12.28
C PHE A 35 11.59 13.02 -11.58
N VAL A 36 11.70 13.13 -10.26
CA VAL A 36 11.04 14.19 -9.48
C VAL A 36 11.62 15.56 -9.81
N GLU A 37 12.95 15.71 -9.77
CA GLU A 37 13.62 16.99 -10.06
C GLU A 37 13.26 17.51 -11.45
N THR A 38 13.22 16.62 -12.46
CA THR A 38 12.83 17.00 -13.81
C THR A 38 11.38 17.46 -13.87
N LEU A 39 10.47 16.73 -13.24
CA LEU A 39 9.04 17.06 -13.26
C LEU A 39 8.69 18.32 -12.46
N GLU A 40 9.44 18.65 -11.42
CA GLU A 40 9.28 19.91 -10.68
C GLU A 40 9.62 21.15 -11.53
N MET A 41 10.52 21.00 -12.51
CA MET A 41 10.92 22.10 -13.40
C MET A 41 10.07 22.20 -14.67
N GLU A 42 9.41 21.11 -15.08
CA GLU A 42 8.59 21.07 -16.28
C GLU A 42 7.20 21.70 -16.06
N PRO A 43 6.62 22.36 -17.08
CA PRO A 43 5.26 22.89 -16.97
C PRO A 43 4.25 21.77 -16.75
N LYS A 44 3.12 22.11 -16.12
CA LYS A 44 2.04 21.15 -15.87
C LYS A 44 1.52 20.57 -17.18
N GLN A 45 1.67 19.27 -17.34
CA GLN A 45 1.22 18.50 -18.50
C GLN A 45 0.83 17.07 -18.10
N ASN A 46 0.18 16.37 -19.03
CA ASN A 46 -0.10 14.94 -18.87
C ASN A 46 1.12 14.14 -19.35
N TYR A 47 1.56 13.19 -18.53
CA TYR A 47 2.66 12.29 -18.84
C TYR A 47 2.15 10.87 -19.06
N THR A 48 2.69 10.20 -20.09
CA THR A 48 2.47 8.77 -20.27
C THR A 48 3.57 7.98 -19.56
N ILE A 49 3.17 6.96 -18.79
CA ILE A 49 4.07 6.09 -18.04
C ILE A 49 5.13 5.45 -18.94
N SER A 50 4.74 5.01 -20.14
CA SER A 50 5.65 4.44 -21.14
C SER A 50 6.79 5.39 -21.52
N GLN A 51 6.50 6.68 -21.69
CA GLN A 51 7.50 7.69 -22.07
C GLN A 51 8.49 7.92 -20.93
N LEU A 52 7.99 8.06 -19.71
CA LEU A 52 8.81 8.29 -18.52
C LEU A 52 9.66 7.06 -18.15
N CYS A 53 9.14 5.85 -18.35
CA CYS A 53 9.92 4.62 -18.17
C CYS A 53 11.16 4.61 -19.07
N THR A 54 11.00 4.98 -20.35
CA THR A 54 12.13 5.07 -21.29
C THR A 54 13.09 6.19 -20.90
N ARG A 55 12.56 7.37 -20.54
CA ARG A 55 13.37 8.56 -20.22
C ARG A 55 14.26 8.36 -18.98
N PHE A 56 13.69 7.79 -17.92
CA PHE A 56 14.37 7.63 -16.62
C PHE A 56 14.85 6.19 -16.37
N ALA A 57 14.86 5.35 -17.41
CA ALA A 57 15.28 3.95 -17.35
C ALA A 57 14.58 3.10 -16.27
N PHE A 58 13.29 3.35 -16.03
CA PHE A 58 12.51 2.52 -15.12
C PHE A 58 12.05 1.22 -15.79
N GLN A 59 12.09 0.13 -15.02
CA GLN A 59 11.26 -1.03 -15.32
C GLN A 59 9.79 -0.66 -15.07
N ARG A 60 8.93 -0.88 -16.08
CA ARG A 60 7.52 -0.47 -16.05
C ARG A 60 6.78 -0.91 -14.78
N ARG A 61 6.95 -2.17 -14.36
CA ARG A 61 6.33 -2.67 -13.12
C ARG A 61 6.74 -1.86 -11.90
N ARG A 62 8.01 -1.49 -11.77
CA ARG A 62 8.51 -0.71 -10.63
C ARG A 62 8.08 0.75 -10.71
N PHE A 63 7.95 1.30 -11.91
CA PHE A 63 7.45 2.66 -12.06
C PHE A 63 6.01 2.83 -11.59
N TYR A 64 5.14 1.83 -11.80
CA TYR A 64 3.80 1.85 -11.21
C TYR A 64 3.84 1.89 -9.68
N ASP A 65 4.80 1.23 -9.03
CA ASP A 65 4.93 1.32 -7.57
C ASP A 65 5.27 2.76 -7.15
N VAL A 66 6.18 3.43 -7.86
CA VAL A 66 6.54 4.84 -7.65
C VAL A 66 5.33 5.76 -7.84
N VAL A 67 4.65 5.68 -9.00
CA VAL A 67 3.51 6.53 -9.31
C VAL A 67 2.36 6.31 -8.31
N ASN A 68 2.08 5.07 -7.92
CA ASN A 68 1.05 4.78 -6.93
C ASN A 68 1.35 5.38 -5.55
N VAL A 69 2.61 5.36 -5.11
CA VAL A 69 3.02 5.95 -3.84
C VAL A 69 2.95 7.48 -3.90
N LEU A 70 3.42 8.07 -4.99
CA LEU A 70 3.39 9.53 -5.18
C LEU A 70 1.98 10.07 -5.38
N GLU A 71 1.09 9.31 -6.01
CA GLU A 71 -0.33 9.62 -6.09
C GLU A 71 -0.97 9.61 -4.71
N ALA A 72 -0.70 8.57 -3.89
CA ALA A 72 -1.19 8.50 -2.52
C ALA A 72 -0.66 9.64 -1.63
N ALA A 73 0.52 10.18 -1.95
CA ALA A 73 1.09 11.36 -1.29
C ALA A 73 0.57 12.70 -1.86
N GLY A 74 -0.23 12.67 -2.93
CA GLY A 74 -0.75 13.87 -3.59
C GLY A 74 0.23 14.57 -4.54
N CYS A 75 1.36 13.97 -4.91
CA CYS A 75 2.32 14.56 -5.83
C CYS A 75 1.83 14.53 -7.30
N CYS A 76 0.97 13.56 -7.63
CA CYS A 76 0.40 13.41 -8.95
C CYS A 76 -1.03 12.87 -8.89
N GLN A 77 -1.73 12.95 -10.02
CA GLN A 77 -3.09 12.44 -10.18
C GLN A 77 -3.19 11.63 -11.47
N LYS A 78 -3.65 10.39 -11.41
CA LYS A 78 -3.93 9.61 -12.62
C LYS A 78 -5.11 10.20 -13.37
N THR A 79 -4.98 10.33 -14.68
CA THR A 79 -6.01 10.87 -15.56
C THR A 79 -6.65 9.81 -16.45
N ASN A 80 -5.87 8.82 -16.89
CA ASN A 80 -6.35 7.71 -17.70
C ASN A 80 -5.46 6.47 -17.48
N PHE A 81 -5.77 5.36 -18.13
CA PHE A 81 -4.88 4.22 -18.22
C PHE A 81 -3.53 4.66 -18.76
N ASP A 82 -2.48 4.39 -17.99
CA ASP A 82 -1.10 4.71 -18.31
C ASP A 82 -0.72 6.20 -18.31
N CYS A 83 -1.57 7.10 -17.83
CA CYS A 83 -1.30 8.55 -17.81
C CYS A 83 -1.54 9.20 -16.43
N PHE A 84 -0.73 10.21 -16.10
CA PHE A 84 -0.93 11.03 -14.92
C PHE A 84 -0.48 12.48 -15.14
N THR A 85 -0.99 13.39 -14.31
CA THR A 85 -0.57 14.78 -14.24
C THR A 85 0.29 14.99 -13.00
N TRP A 86 1.44 15.63 -13.15
CA TRP A 86 2.28 16.04 -12.02
C TRP A 86 1.72 17.30 -11.37
N LEU A 87 1.49 17.24 -10.06
CA LEU A 87 0.97 18.36 -9.26
C LEU A 87 2.09 19.08 -8.49
N GLY A 88 3.17 18.36 -8.20
CA GLY A 88 4.35 18.85 -7.51
C GLY A 88 4.43 18.43 -6.05
N LEU A 89 5.65 18.44 -5.49
CA LEU A 89 5.89 18.19 -4.06
C LEU A 89 5.25 19.24 -3.17
N ALA A 90 5.09 20.46 -3.67
CA ALA A 90 4.35 21.51 -2.98
C ALA A 90 2.88 21.12 -2.70
N ASN A 91 2.32 20.16 -3.46
CA ASN A 91 0.96 19.68 -3.26
C ASN A 91 0.81 18.66 -2.12
N VAL A 92 1.91 18.13 -1.56
CA VAL A 92 1.86 17.14 -0.48
C VAL A 92 1.18 17.72 0.78
N LYS A 93 1.64 18.88 1.28
CA LYS A 93 1.05 19.52 2.48
C LYS A 93 -0.46 19.78 2.35
N PRO A 94 -0.96 20.45 1.28
CA PRO A 94 -2.40 20.67 1.14
C PRO A 94 -3.18 19.38 0.95
N HIS A 95 -2.60 18.36 0.29
CA HIS A 95 -3.21 17.04 0.17
C HIS A 95 -3.37 16.35 1.53
N LEU A 96 -2.32 16.31 2.36
CA LEU A 96 -2.41 15.74 3.71
C LEU A 96 -3.41 16.50 4.59
N ALA A 97 -3.48 17.83 4.46
CA ALA A 97 -4.49 18.63 5.15
C ALA A 97 -5.92 18.32 4.66
N GLN A 98 -6.10 17.99 3.37
CA GLN A 98 -7.38 17.52 2.84
C GLN A 98 -7.74 16.14 3.41
N LEU A 99 -6.79 15.21 3.53
CA LEU A 99 -7.04 13.89 4.13
C LEU A 99 -7.56 14.01 5.57
N ILE A 100 -7.05 14.96 6.36
CA ILE A 100 -7.56 15.23 7.71
C ILE A 100 -9.04 15.64 7.67
N ARG A 101 -9.44 16.47 6.71
CA ARG A 101 -10.81 16.94 6.56
C ARG A 101 -11.73 15.82 6.08
N ASP A 102 -11.30 15.06 5.07
CA ASP A 102 -12.10 13.99 4.46
C ASP A 102 -12.41 12.86 5.43
N HIS A 103 -11.48 12.56 6.33
CA HIS A 103 -11.64 11.53 7.36
C HIS A 103 -12.11 12.06 8.70
N GLU A 104 -12.51 13.33 8.74
CA GLU A 104 -12.97 14.03 9.95
C GLU A 104 -12.08 13.77 11.17
N LEU A 105 -10.76 13.65 10.98
CA LEU A 105 -9.82 13.27 12.06
C LEU A 105 -9.79 14.30 13.19
N THR A 106 -10.36 15.49 12.97
CA THR A 106 -10.55 16.52 13.97
C THR A 106 -11.71 16.24 14.92
N THR A 107 -12.68 15.42 14.54
CA THR A 107 -13.90 15.14 15.30
C THR A 107 -13.80 13.74 15.89
N SER A 108 -13.70 13.67 17.22
CA SER A 108 -13.31 12.49 18.02
C SER A 108 -14.33 11.31 18.02
N LYS A 109 -14.82 10.85 16.85
CA LYS A 109 -15.86 9.81 16.77
C LYS A 109 -15.61 8.67 15.78
N ASN A 110 -14.60 8.74 14.92
CA ASN A 110 -14.44 7.70 13.91
C ASN A 110 -13.81 6.45 14.52
N ASP A 111 -14.50 5.32 14.38
CA ASP A 111 -13.99 4.02 14.80
C ASP A 111 -12.79 3.65 13.94
N MET A 112 -11.78 2.99 14.52
CA MET A 112 -10.58 2.60 13.80
C MET A 112 -10.87 1.67 12.62
N GLU A 113 -11.93 0.88 12.72
CA GLU A 113 -12.40 0.00 11.65
C GLU A 113 -13.01 0.79 10.47
N GLU A 114 -13.58 1.98 10.74
CA GLU A 114 -14.10 2.88 9.72
C GLU A 114 -12.97 3.64 9.02
N LEU A 115 -11.97 4.11 9.77
CA LEU A 115 -10.81 4.82 9.21
C LEU A 115 -9.87 3.91 8.42
N PHE A 116 -9.69 2.66 8.87
CA PHE A 116 -8.78 1.70 8.26
C PHE A 116 -9.51 0.43 7.86
N PRO A 117 -10.40 0.47 6.85
CA PRO A 117 -11.15 -0.70 6.44
C PRO A 117 -10.18 -1.79 5.98
N THR A 118 -10.43 -3.01 6.46
CA THR A 118 -9.66 -4.18 6.00
C THR A 118 -10.12 -4.53 4.59
N SER A 119 -9.33 -4.18 3.60
CA SER A 119 -9.56 -4.64 2.23
C SER A 119 -8.94 -6.03 2.02
N GLU A 120 -9.59 -6.86 1.22
CA GLU A 120 -9.04 -8.17 0.83
C GLU A 120 -7.77 -8.03 -0.04
N SER A 121 -7.61 -6.87 -0.70
CA SER A 121 -6.52 -6.60 -1.64
C SER A 121 -5.42 -5.71 -1.06
N ILE A 122 -4.21 -6.27 -0.94
CA ILE A 122 -3.03 -5.57 -0.43
C ILE A 122 -2.26 -4.92 -1.59
N THR A 123 -2.84 -3.85 -2.13
CA THR A 123 -2.20 -3.04 -3.19
C THR A 123 -1.23 -2.04 -2.59
N ILE A 124 -0.22 -1.65 -3.37
CA ILE A 124 0.76 -0.64 -2.90
C ILE A 124 0.11 0.74 -2.76
N ALA A 125 -0.85 1.08 -3.63
CA ALA A 125 -1.60 2.33 -3.55
C ALA A 125 -2.39 2.43 -2.24
N ASN A 126 -3.17 1.39 -1.90
CA ASN A 126 -3.96 1.38 -0.67
C ASN A 126 -3.06 1.41 0.58
N LEU A 127 -1.97 0.63 0.59
CA LEU A 127 -1.04 0.66 1.72
C LEU A 127 -0.33 2.01 1.86
N ALA A 128 0.06 2.66 0.77
CA ALA A 128 0.68 3.98 0.82
C ALA A 128 -0.27 5.02 1.39
N TYR A 129 -1.53 4.99 0.95
CA TYR A 129 -2.59 5.83 1.48
C TYR A 129 -2.81 5.62 2.99
N GLN A 130 -3.03 4.37 3.41
CA GLN A 130 -3.25 4.04 4.83
C GLN A 130 -2.00 4.35 5.68
N PHE A 131 -0.80 4.19 5.12
CA PHE A 131 0.44 4.52 5.82
C PHE A 131 0.56 6.03 6.09
N LEU A 132 0.26 6.88 5.11
CA LEU A 132 0.23 8.33 5.29
C LEU A 132 -0.90 8.76 6.23
N LEU A 133 -2.08 8.16 6.08
CA LEU A 133 -3.23 8.40 6.97
C LEU A 133 -2.89 8.05 8.42
N ALA A 134 -2.09 7.01 8.67
CA ALA A 134 -1.68 6.64 10.03
C ALA A 134 -0.86 7.73 10.73
N PHE A 135 0.01 8.47 10.03
CA PHE A 135 0.73 9.61 10.63
C PHE A 135 -0.25 10.68 11.12
N LEU A 136 -1.30 10.93 10.34
CA LEU A 136 -2.30 11.96 10.61
C LEU A 136 -3.29 11.53 11.70
N ALA A 137 -3.80 10.29 11.62
CA ALA A 137 -4.78 9.75 12.56
C ALA A 137 -4.20 9.55 13.97
N LEU A 138 -2.93 9.13 14.06
CA LEU A 138 -2.22 9.05 15.34
C LEU A 138 -1.67 10.39 15.81
N ASP A 139 -1.64 11.37 14.91
CA ASP A 139 -1.00 12.65 15.13
C ASP A 139 0.45 12.52 15.63
N LYS A 140 1.15 11.51 15.11
CA LYS A 140 2.56 11.24 15.43
C LYS A 140 3.37 11.45 14.17
N LYS A 141 4.41 12.30 14.27
CA LYS A 141 5.39 12.47 13.20
C LYS A 141 6.25 11.22 13.00
N LEU A 142 6.42 10.40 14.03
CA LEU A 142 7.26 9.20 14.03
C LEU A 142 6.38 7.95 14.10
N LEU A 143 6.61 7.01 13.18
CA LEU A 143 5.95 5.70 13.16
C LEU A 143 6.96 4.56 13.03
N ASP A 144 6.63 3.42 13.65
CA ASP A 144 7.30 2.14 13.45
C ASP A 144 6.57 1.34 12.34
N ILE A 145 7.29 1.02 11.26
CA ILE A 145 6.76 0.32 10.09
C ILE A 145 6.21 -1.06 10.45
N LYS A 146 6.80 -1.79 11.40
CA LYS A 146 6.34 -3.12 11.82
C LYS A 146 5.03 -3.03 12.58
N GLN A 147 4.87 -2.02 13.45
CA GLN A 147 3.62 -1.80 14.18
C GLN A 147 2.48 -1.44 13.22
N ILE A 148 2.74 -0.55 12.26
CA ILE A 148 1.74 -0.23 11.23
C ILE A 148 1.46 -1.45 10.34
N ALA A 149 2.47 -2.22 9.96
CA ALA A 149 2.24 -3.45 9.19
C ALA A 149 1.36 -4.45 9.94
N LEU A 150 1.58 -4.61 11.25
CA LEU A 150 0.77 -5.49 12.10
C LEU A 150 -0.68 -5.00 12.13
N PHE A 151 -0.89 -3.71 12.37
CA PHE A 151 -2.21 -3.09 12.40
C PHE A 151 -2.96 -3.20 11.05
N LEU A 152 -2.31 -2.88 9.92
CA LEU A 152 -2.92 -2.97 8.58
C LEU A 152 -3.14 -4.42 8.11
N SER A 153 -2.55 -5.39 8.81
CA SER A 153 -2.77 -6.82 8.56
C SER A 153 -3.59 -7.51 9.66
N ARG A 154 -4.18 -6.78 10.60
CA ARG A 154 -4.86 -7.36 11.78
C ARG A 154 -5.93 -8.41 11.45
N ASN A 155 -6.63 -8.22 10.34
CA ASN A 155 -7.72 -9.08 9.89
C ASN A 155 -7.32 -9.91 8.64
N ASN A 156 -6.05 -9.94 8.26
CA ASN A 156 -5.55 -10.76 7.16
C ASN A 156 -4.23 -11.47 7.54
N SER A 157 -4.07 -12.72 7.16
CA SER A 157 -2.86 -13.51 7.47
C SER A 157 -1.63 -13.08 6.64
N ARG A 158 -1.53 -11.82 6.21
CA ARG A 158 -0.58 -11.32 5.21
C ARG A 158 0.42 -10.30 5.75
N PHE A 159 0.69 -10.32 7.05
CA PHE A 159 1.67 -9.46 7.72
C PHE A 159 3.00 -9.31 6.96
N LYS A 160 3.65 -10.41 6.56
CA LYS A 160 4.96 -10.37 5.87
C LYS A 160 4.89 -9.60 4.54
N THR A 161 3.79 -9.76 3.80
CA THR A 161 3.57 -9.07 2.52
C THR A 161 3.30 -7.59 2.74
N THR A 162 2.48 -7.24 3.73
CA THR A 162 2.23 -5.84 4.14
C THR A 162 3.53 -5.17 4.55
N LEU A 163 4.31 -5.80 5.44
CA LEU A 163 5.58 -5.29 5.92
C LEU A 163 6.57 -5.02 4.78
N CYS A 164 6.74 -5.99 3.87
CA CYS A 164 7.61 -5.84 2.71
C CYS A 164 7.19 -4.67 1.81
N LYS A 165 5.88 -4.49 1.58
CA LYS A 165 5.35 -3.37 0.79
C LYS A 165 5.54 -2.03 1.51
N LEU A 166 5.36 -1.95 2.83
CA LEU A 166 5.60 -0.72 3.58
C LEU A 166 7.08 -0.31 3.56
N TYR A 167 8.02 -1.25 3.53
CA TYR A 167 9.43 -0.93 3.29
C TYR A 167 9.68 -0.36 1.89
N GLN A 168 8.98 -0.86 0.86
CA GLN A 168 9.07 -0.31 -0.50
C GLN A 168 8.47 1.11 -0.57
N ILE A 169 7.32 1.31 0.06
CA ILE A 169 6.64 2.61 0.16
C ILE A 169 7.53 3.62 0.88
N SER A 170 8.04 3.26 2.05
CA SER A 170 8.92 4.13 2.84
C SER A 170 10.21 4.47 2.10
N HIS A 171 10.80 3.53 1.36
CA HIS A 171 11.95 3.83 0.51
C HIS A 171 11.62 4.89 -0.56
N ILE A 172 10.50 4.75 -1.28
CA ILE A 172 10.10 5.74 -2.30
C ILE A 172 9.86 7.13 -1.66
N LEU A 173 9.10 7.18 -0.56
CA LEU A 173 8.83 8.43 0.14
C LEU A 173 10.10 9.09 0.71
N GLU A 174 11.07 8.27 1.15
CA GLU A 174 12.35 8.76 1.67
C GLU A 174 13.22 9.34 0.56
N VAL A 175 13.30 8.67 -0.59
CA VAL A 175 14.07 9.17 -1.73
C VAL A 175 13.55 10.52 -2.21
N VAL A 176 12.24 10.74 -2.14
CA VAL A 176 11.57 11.98 -2.53
C VAL A 176 11.61 13.04 -1.41
N GLY A 177 12.03 12.67 -0.19
CA GLY A 177 12.14 13.58 0.95
C GLY A 177 10.83 13.91 1.65
N ILE A 178 9.79 13.09 1.44
CA ILE A 178 8.50 13.20 2.16
C ILE A 178 8.64 12.65 3.58
N ILE A 179 9.38 11.54 3.72
CA ILE A 179 9.74 10.99 5.02
C ILE A 179 11.25 10.93 5.20
N GLU A 180 11.69 10.85 6.44
CA GLU A 180 13.08 10.76 6.85
C GLU A 180 13.30 9.46 7.64
N LYS A 181 14.48 8.86 7.48
CA LYS A 181 14.89 7.72 8.30
C LYS A 181 15.38 8.20 9.64
N THR A 182 15.04 7.46 10.67
CA THR A 182 15.62 7.67 12.00
C THR A 182 16.86 6.79 12.19
N ILE A 183 17.51 6.92 13.35
CA ILE A 183 18.61 6.05 13.77
C ILE A 183 18.10 4.62 13.99
N THR A 184 16.85 4.46 14.43
CA THR A 184 16.24 3.17 14.71
C THR A 184 15.76 2.51 13.41
N PRO A 185 16.22 1.29 13.08
CA PRO A 185 15.75 0.60 11.89
C PRO A 185 14.25 0.30 11.94
N GLY A 186 13.52 0.76 10.93
CA GLY A 186 12.07 0.57 10.83
C GLY A 186 11.25 1.72 11.40
N GLU A 187 11.87 2.70 12.06
CA GLU A 187 11.22 3.95 12.43
C GLU A 187 11.47 5.03 11.37
N VAL A 188 10.40 5.69 10.96
CA VAL A 188 10.43 6.77 9.97
C VAL A 188 9.66 7.98 10.46
N LEU A 189 10.11 9.15 10.02
CA LEU A 189 9.56 10.44 10.40
C LEU A 189 8.95 11.15 9.20
N LEU A 190 7.70 11.62 9.29
CA LEU A 190 7.11 12.49 8.27
C LEU A 190 7.76 13.87 8.37
N ALA A 191 8.32 14.36 7.26
CA ALA A 191 9.08 15.61 7.26
C ALA A 191 8.21 16.79 7.71
N GLU A 192 8.74 17.65 8.56
CA GLU A 192 7.95 18.68 9.26
C GLU A 192 7.24 19.64 8.31
N ARG A 193 7.87 19.95 7.18
CA ARG A 193 7.29 20.82 6.13
C ARG A 193 5.97 20.29 5.55
N PHE A 194 5.71 18.99 5.67
CA PHE A 194 4.50 18.35 5.17
C PHE A 194 3.49 18.07 6.28
N PHE A 195 3.89 18.14 7.55
CA PHE A 195 2.96 17.99 8.65
C PHE A 195 2.02 19.21 8.68
N PRO A 196 0.70 19.01 8.58
CA PRO A 196 -0.25 20.12 8.60
C PRO A 196 -0.29 20.79 9.97
N ASP A 197 -0.41 22.11 9.98
CA ASP A 197 -0.51 22.89 11.21
C ASP A 197 -1.85 22.59 11.90
N LYS A 198 -1.82 22.26 13.19
CA LYS A 198 -3.03 21.91 13.93
C LYS A 198 -3.89 23.16 14.18
N PRO A 199 -5.22 23.08 14.03
CA PRO A 199 -6.11 24.02 14.70
C PRO A 199 -6.04 23.79 16.22
N SER A 200 -6.05 24.87 16.99
CA SER A 200 -5.77 24.93 18.43
C SER A 200 -6.82 24.26 19.36
N GLN A 201 -7.28 23.03 19.08
CA GLN A 201 -8.28 22.36 19.92
C GLN A 201 -7.78 21.04 20.54
N ASN A 202 -8.29 20.79 21.74
CA ASN A 202 -8.05 19.60 22.57
C ASN A 202 -8.53 18.33 21.85
N HIS A 203 -7.67 17.71 21.06
CA HIS A 203 -7.94 16.41 20.44
C HIS A 203 -7.65 15.27 21.42
N VAL A 204 -8.58 14.33 21.51
CA VAL A 204 -8.33 13.02 22.15
C VAL A 204 -7.51 12.20 21.16
N PHE A 205 -6.22 12.04 21.44
CA PHE A 205 -5.30 11.34 20.55
C PHE A 205 -5.46 9.82 20.65
N MET A 206 -5.45 9.15 19.50
CA MET A 206 -5.33 7.69 19.45
C MET A 206 -3.88 7.32 19.77
N ASP A 207 -3.68 6.59 20.88
CA ASP A 207 -2.37 6.02 21.18
C ASP A 207 -2.10 4.79 20.29
N VAL A 208 -0.83 4.51 20.01
CA VAL A 208 -0.38 3.31 19.28
C VAL A 208 -0.82 2.04 20.03
N GLY A 209 -0.93 2.09 21.36
CA GLY A 209 -1.52 1.02 22.15
C GLY A 209 -3.00 0.76 21.82
N MET A 210 -3.77 1.78 21.41
CA MET A 210 -5.15 1.60 20.96
C MET A 210 -5.22 0.90 19.60
N LEU A 211 -4.23 1.12 18.72
CA LEU A 211 -4.13 0.41 17.43
C LEU A 211 -3.96 -1.11 17.60
N LEU A 212 -3.25 -1.52 18.64
CA LEU A 212 -2.85 -2.92 18.86
C LEU A 212 -3.77 -3.67 19.84
N ASN A 213 -4.62 -2.95 20.59
CA ASN A 213 -5.54 -3.54 21.55
C ASN A 213 -6.97 -3.74 20.99
N GLY A 214 -7.25 -3.31 19.75
CA GLY A 214 -8.56 -3.48 19.09
C GLY A 214 -8.82 -4.89 18.53
N THR A 215 -7.78 -5.70 18.32
CA THR A 215 -7.96 -7.14 18.11
C THR A 215 -8.19 -7.78 19.46
N LYS A 216 -9.38 -8.38 19.67
CA LYS A 216 -9.68 -9.28 20.79
C LYS A 216 -8.38 -9.95 21.24
N LYS A 217 -8.00 -9.78 22.51
CA LYS A 217 -6.94 -10.57 23.14
C LYS A 217 -7.35 -12.04 22.99
N GLN A 218 -7.00 -12.68 21.87
CA GLN A 218 -6.84 -14.11 21.87
C GLN A 218 -5.64 -14.33 22.76
N THR A 219 -5.92 -14.72 24.00
CA THR A 219 -4.88 -15.14 24.91
C THR A 219 -4.07 -16.24 24.23
N ALA A 220 -2.78 -16.38 24.57
CA ALA A 220 -1.97 -17.48 24.01
C ALA A 220 -2.65 -18.85 24.21
N SER A 221 -3.48 -18.97 25.25
CA SER A 221 -4.37 -20.10 25.52
C SER A 221 -5.42 -20.33 24.43
N GLU A 222 -6.06 -19.29 23.90
CA GLU A 222 -7.05 -19.40 22.82
C GLU A 222 -6.41 -19.80 21.50
N VAL A 223 -5.24 -19.23 21.17
CA VAL A 223 -4.48 -19.62 19.96
C VAL A 223 -4.02 -21.08 20.02
N TYR A 224 -3.62 -21.56 21.20
CA TYR A 224 -3.30 -22.98 21.40
C TYR A 224 -4.54 -23.87 21.32
N ALA A 225 -5.67 -23.45 21.89
CA ALA A 225 -6.92 -24.22 21.83
C ALA A 225 -7.44 -24.36 20.39
N ASP A 226 -7.41 -23.29 19.60
CA ASP A 226 -7.84 -23.31 18.20
C ASP A 226 -6.93 -24.19 17.34
N ARG A 227 -5.60 -24.09 17.56
CA ARG A 227 -4.61 -24.95 16.88
C ARG A 227 -4.75 -26.41 17.29
N TRP A 228 -5.01 -26.68 18.56
CA TRP A 228 -5.24 -28.03 19.07
C TRP A 228 -6.50 -28.62 18.44
N ASN A 229 -7.62 -27.90 18.44
CA ASN A 229 -8.88 -28.34 17.83
C ASN A 229 -8.76 -28.59 16.33
N ALA A 230 -7.99 -27.77 15.61
CA ALA A 230 -7.69 -27.99 14.20
C ALA A 230 -6.84 -29.26 13.98
N PHE A 231 -5.90 -29.53 14.89
CA PHE A 231 -5.08 -30.74 14.86
C PHE A 231 -5.89 -32.00 15.17
N THR A 232 -6.80 -31.98 16.16
CA THR A 232 -7.63 -33.14 16.50
C THR A 232 -8.65 -33.49 15.42
N LYS A 233 -9.20 -32.48 14.71
CA LYS A 233 -10.12 -32.71 13.58
C LYS A 233 -9.49 -33.45 12.39
N VAL A 234 -8.16 -33.42 12.24
CA VAL A 234 -7.46 -34.17 11.17
C VAL A 234 -7.36 -35.67 11.50
N HIS A 235 -7.55 -36.06 12.77
CA HIS A 235 -7.47 -37.46 13.21
C HIS A 235 -8.82 -38.19 13.27
N GLU A 236 -9.93 -37.51 13.00
CA GLU A 236 -11.23 -38.18 12.76
C GLU A 236 -11.31 -38.62 11.30
N LEU A 237 -10.46 -39.57 10.90
CA LEU A 237 -10.67 -40.34 9.68
C LEU A 237 -11.96 -41.17 9.86
N PRO A 238 -12.90 -41.17 8.90
CA PRO A 238 -14.02 -42.09 8.94
C PRO A 238 -13.49 -43.53 8.95
N GLN A 239 -14.02 -44.33 9.87
CA GLN A 239 -13.77 -45.78 9.98
C GLN A 239 -13.85 -46.42 8.58
N PRO A 240 -12.92 -47.34 8.22
CA PRO A 240 -12.98 -48.00 6.92
C PRO A 240 -14.32 -48.74 6.79
N MET A 241 -15.08 -48.42 5.75
CA MET A 241 -16.29 -49.15 5.37
C MET A 241 -15.95 -50.63 5.23
N VAL A 242 -16.49 -51.45 6.11
CA VAL A 242 -16.49 -52.91 5.97
C VAL A 242 -17.38 -53.22 4.76
N LEU A 243 -16.76 -53.61 3.64
CA LEU A 243 -17.48 -54.07 2.46
C LEU A 243 -18.21 -55.39 2.80
N PRO A 244 -19.51 -55.53 2.49
CA PRO A 244 -20.21 -56.79 2.69
C PRO A 244 -19.67 -57.85 1.74
N ILE A 245 -19.32 -59.01 2.30
CA ILE A 245 -18.96 -60.22 1.55
C ILE A 245 -20.18 -60.65 0.73
N LEU A 246 -20.05 -60.61 -0.61
CA LEU A 246 -21.05 -61.13 -1.54
C LEU A 246 -21.14 -62.65 -1.42
N SER A 247 -22.29 -63.15 -0.99
CA SER A 247 -22.66 -64.56 -1.02
C SER A 247 -22.76 -65.08 -2.47
N PRO A 248 -22.32 -66.32 -2.76
CA PRO A 248 -22.40 -66.88 -4.11
C PRO A 248 -23.84 -67.17 -4.53
N ILE A 249 -24.20 -66.69 -5.72
CA ILE A 249 -25.49 -66.94 -6.39
C ILE A 249 -25.48 -68.36 -6.96
N THR A 250 -26.29 -69.25 -6.39
CA THR A 250 -26.68 -70.52 -7.00
C THR A 250 -27.82 -70.28 -7.98
N SER A 251 -27.56 -70.41 -9.27
CA SER A 251 -28.59 -70.50 -10.31
C SER A 251 -29.09 -71.95 -10.46
N PRO A 252 -30.40 -72.23 -10.46
CA PRO A 252 -30.92 -73.51 -10.88
C PRO A 252 -31.12 -73.56 -12.40
N ILE A 253 -30.64 -74.67 -12.99
CA ILE A 253 -30.90 -75.09 -14.36
C ILE A 253 -32.29 -75.73 -14.39
N SER A 254 -33.18 -75.24 -15.25
CA SER A 254 -34.39 -75.97 -15.67
C SER A 254 -34.18 -76.48 -17.09
N VAL A 255 -34.47 -77.76 -17.26
CA VAL A 255 -34.54 -78.54 -18.51
C VAL A 255 -35.84 -78.19 -19.24
#